data_AF-A0A8J6R7A8-F1
#
_entry.id   AF-A0A8J6R7A8-F1
#
_cell.length_a   1.000
_cell.length_b   1.000
_cell.length_c   1.000
_cell.angle_alpha   90.00
_cell.angle_beta   90.00
_cell.angle_gamma   90.00
#
_symmetry.space_group_name_H-M   'P 1'
#
loop_
_entity.id
_entity.type
_entity.pdbx_description
1 polymer ?
#
loop_
_entity_poly.entity_id
_entity_poly.type
_entity_poly.pdbx_seq_one_letter_code
_entity_poly.pdbx_strand_id
1 'polypeptide(L)'
;MPRSNLDALTPEHQSLIPAYLEKWKAIALSTQRIDRAQAVQEICAGWELEETEICFFDTPYDMLRNIKPILPEWERYWPFDLGPQDVIDIDDWITRSVQEQIDQHLVQPLESLIQQVWQPVIAQLYNGPDIMPSDVSHEVAHNFVHDVLPQDFLLSGIQFDFCVSVLGCPLSDTEQLSWQAFQHLVEHAGWILPLYEAIDENDEKIDEFSKELCWVCDRPVKLCLDSEGRLHADAEPAIEFADGFAVWAQHGELWIRESS
;
A
#
# COMPACT_ATOMS: atom_id res chain seq x y z
N MET A 1 15.28 28.57 2.91
CA MET A 1 16.72 28.20 2.97
C MET A 1 17.22 27.97 1.55
N PRO A 2 18.55 28.03 1.24
CA PRO A 2 19.00 27.76 -0.11
C PRO A 2 18.79 26.27 -0.42
N ARG A 3 18.06 25.97 -1.51
CA ARG A 3 17.84 24.61 -2.02
C ARG A 3 19.21 24.00 -2.37
N SER A 4 19.55 22.91 -1.70
CA SER A 4 20.73 22.10 -2.05
C SER A 4 20.29 21.08 -3.10
N ASN A 5 20.47 21.39 -4.38
CA ASN A 5 20.23 20.40 -5.43
C ASN A 5 21.35 19.37 -5.44
N LEU A 6 21.03 18.14 -5.04
CA LEU A 6 21.90 16.99 -5.26
C LEU A 6 21.79 16.57 -6.72
N ASP A 7 22.90 16.64 -7.48
CA ASP A 7 22.90 16.31 -8.92
C ASP A 7 23.06 14.79 -9.20
N ALA A 8 23.63 14.04 -8.25
CA ALA A 8 23.82 12.58 -8.35
C ALA A 8 23.98 11.91 -6.97
N LEU A 9 23.66 10.61 -6.88
CA LEU A 9 23.96 9.80 -5.70
C LEU A 9 25.46 9.59 -5.56
N THR A 10 26.00 9.76 -4.36
CA THR A 10 27.41 9.46 -4.08
C THR A 10 27.61 7.95 -3.92
N PRO A 11 28.86 7.44 -4.01
CA PRO A 11 29.15 6.04 -3.71
C PRO A 11 28.69 5.61 -2.32
N GLU A 12 28.73 6.50 -1.34
CA GLU A 12 28.22 6.28 0.01
C GLU A 12 26.70 6.07 0.00
N HIS A 13 25.94 6.93 -0.67
CA HIS A 13 24.48 6.76 -0.82
C HIS A 13 24.15 5.43 -1.52
N GLN A 14 24.85 5.13 -2.61
CA GLN A 14 24.65 3.90 -3.38
C GLN A 14 24.92 2.63 -2.55
N SER A 15 25.90 2.68 -1.64
CA SER A 15 26.22 1.55 -0.76
C SER A 15 25.10 1.18 0.21
N LEU A 16 24.16 2.10 0.47
CA LEU A 16 23.03 1.92 1.38
C LEU A 16 21.77 1.37 0.68
N ILE A 17 21.69 1.46 -0.65
CA ILE A 17 20.55 1.00 -1.45
C ILE A 17 20.13 -0.44 -1.10
N PRO A 18 21.05 -1.43 -1.01
CA PRO A 18 20.65 -2.81 -0.70
C PRO A 18 19.99 -2.94 0.67
N ALA A 19 20.43 -2.17 1.68
CA ALA A 19 19.85 -2.23 3.01
C ALA A 19 18.41 -1.70 3.04
N TYR A 20 18.13 -0.64 2.28
CA TYR A 20 16.78 -0.09 2.16
C TYR A 20 15.86 -1.01 1.35
N LEU A 21 16.35 -1.62 0.26
CA LEU A 21 15.59 -2.66 -0.43
C LEU A 21 15.20 -3.79 0.53
N GLU A 22 16.15 -4.35 1.29
CA GLU A 22 15.84 -5.45 2.20
C GLU A 22 14.88 -5.03 3.34
N LYS A 23 14.98 -3.80 3.85
CA LYS A 23 14.02 -3.24 4.81
C LYS A 23 12.60 -3.26 4.24
N TRP A 24 12.40 -2.66 3.07
CA TRP A 24 11.06 -2.49 2.49
C TRP A 24 10.50 -3.80 1.92
N LYS A 25 11.35 -4.72 1.46
CA LYS A 25 10.93 -6.10 1.15
C LYS A 25 10.40 -6.82 2.39
N ALA A 26 11.05 -6.67 3.54
CA ALA A 26 10.61 -7.31 4.78
C ALA A 26 9.22 -6.80 5.21
N ILE A 27 8.95 -5.50 5.03
CA ILE A 27 7.63 -4.91 5.26
C ILE A 27 6.62 -5.48 4.26
N ALA A 28 6.94 -5.41 2.96
CA ALA A 28 6.06 -5.84 1.88
C ALA A 28 5.71 -7.34 1.91
N LEU A 29 6.59 -8.19 2.45
CA LEU A 29 6.42 -9.65 2.51
C LEU A 29 6.07 -10.14 3.92
N SER A 30 5.80 -9.24 4.86
CA SER A 30 5.51 -9.61 6.24
C SER A 30 4.26 -10.48 6.32
N THR A 31 4.34 -11.56 7.09
CA THR A 31 3.19 -12.43 7.44
C THR A 31 2.82 -12.29 8.93
N GLN A 32 3.38 -11.27 9.59
CA GLN A 32 3.07 -11.00 10.99
C GLN A 32 1.70 -10.33 11.08
N ARG A 33 0.81 -10.94 11.89
CA ARG A 33 -0.50 -10.37 12.19
C ARG A 33 -0.39 -8.96 12.74
N ILE A 34 -1.33 -8.12 12.35
CA ILE A 34 -1.46 -6.76 12.82
C ILE A 34 -1.81 -6.74 14.32
N ASP A 35 -1.13 -5.88 15.08
CA ASP A 35 -1.64 -5.46 16.38
C ASP A 35 -2.71 -4.39 16.14
N ARG A 36 -3.99 -4.79 16.24
CA ARG A 36 -5.12 -3.89 15.96
C ARG A 36 -5.15 -2.69 16.89
N ALA A 37 -4.76 -2.85 18.16
CA ALA A 37 -4.78 -1.74 19.11
C ALA A 37 -3.69 -0.71 18.77
N GLN A 38 -2.50 -1.20 18.41
CA GLN A 38 -1.43 -0.34 17.90
C GLN A 38 -1.84 0.32 16.59
N ALA A 39 -2.37 -0.42 15.61
CA ALA A 39 -2.81 0.13 14.33
C ALA A 39 -3.81 1.28 14.50
N VAL A 40 -4.81 1.14 15.38
CA VAL A 40 -5.75 2.23 15.71
C VAL A 40 -5.02 3.47 16.21
N GLN A 41 -4.09 3.28 17.16
CA GLN A 41 -3.34 4.40 17.74
C GLN A 41 -2.51 5.14 16.67
N GLU A 42 -1.81 4.41 15.80
CA GLU A 42 -0.96 5.00 14.77
C GLU A 42 -1.77 5.69 13.66
N ILE A 43 -2.89 5.09 13.24
CA ILE A 43 -3.85 5.67 12.27
C ILE A 43 -4.40 6.99 12.80
N CYS A 44 -4.94 7.00 14.02
CA CYS A 44 -5.54 8.20 14.60
C CYS A 44 -4.48 9.30 14.86
N ALA A 45 -3.27 8.93 15.28
CA ALA A 45 -2.21 9.89 15.54
C ALA A 45 -1.64 10.51 14.26
N GLY A 46 -1.51 9.72 13.18
CA GLY A 46 -0.90 10.16 11.93
C GLY A 46 -1.72 11.07 11.07
N TRP A 47 -3.03 10.87 11.12
CA TRP A 47 -3.97 11.54 10.22
C TRP A 47 -4.91 12.50 10.95
N GLU A 48 -4.63 12.81 12.23
CA GLU A 48 -5.43 13.72 13.06
C GLU A 48 -6.92 13.34 13.09
N LEU A 49 -7.20 12.04 12.99
CA LEU A 49 -8.56 11.51 12.86
C LEU A 49 -9.20 11.39 14.24
N GLU A 50 -9.99 12.38 14.63
CA GLU A 50 -10.66 12.41 15.94
C GLU A 50 -11.93 11.53 16.00
N GLU A 51 -12.56 11.21 14.86
CA GLU A 51 -13.84 10.47 14.79
C GLU A 51 -13.85 9.28 13.80
N THR A 52 -12.69 8.87 13.29
CA THR A 52 -12.61 7.80 12.28
C THR A 52 -13.04 6.44 12.83
N GLU A 53 -13.94 5.78 12.09
CA GLU A 53 -14.31 4.39 12.33
C GLU A 53 -13.32 3.45 11.62
N ILE A 54 -12.59 2.65 12.38
CA ILE A 54 -11.61 1.71 11.84
C ILE A 54 -12.22 0.33 11.69
N CYS A 55 -12.32 -0.16 10.46
CA CYS A 55 -12.86 -1.48 10.12
C CYS A 55 -11.72 -2.47 9.85
N PHE A 56 -11.70 -3.60 10.57
CA PHE A 56 -10.68 -4.63 10.39
C PHE A 56 -11.21 -5.83 9.61
N PHE A 57 -10.43 -6.27 8.63
CA PHE A 57 -10.73 -7.43 7.79
C PHE A 57 -9.59 -8.45 7.89
N ASP A 58 -9.93 -9.74 7.88
CA ASP A 58 -8.93 -10.81 7.88
C ASP A 58 -8.43 -11.12 6.46
N THR A 59 -9.14 -10.65 5.43
CA THR A 59 -8.75 -10.75 4.03
C THR A 59 -9.11 -9.57 3.15
N PRO A 60 -8.37 -9.42 2.02
CA PRO A 60 -8.75 -8.49 0.97
C PRO A 60 -10.11 -8.80 0.36
N TYR A 61 -10.47 -10.09 0.33
CA TYR A 61 -11.73 -10.57 -0.19
C TYR A 61 -12.92 -10.11 0.66
N ASP A 62 -12.82 -10.23 1.99
CA ASP A 62 -13.86 -9.76 2.89
C ASP A 62 -13.93 -8.23 2.93
N MET A 63 -12.77 -7.57 2.90
CA MET A 63 -12.67 -6.11 2.72
C MET A 63 -13.45 -5.67 1.47
N LEU A 64 -13.16 -6.25 0.30
CA LEU A 64 -13.86 -5.99 -0.97
C LEU A 64 -15.38 -6.17 -0.88
N ARG A 65 -15.85 -7.24 -0.23
CA ARG A 65 -17.29 -7.52 -0.09
C ARG A 65 -18.02 -6.45 0.69
N ASN A 66 -17.38 -5.86 1.68
CA ASN A 66 -17.97 -4.81 2.51
C ASN A 66 -17.94 -3.45 1.80
N ILE A 67 -16.98 -3.23 0.91
CA ILE A 67 -16.83 -2.01 0.09
C ILE A 67 -17.90 -1.95 -1.01
N LYS A 68 -18.20 -3.10 -1.59
CA LYS A 68 -19.12 -3.25 -2.72
C LYS A 68 -20.41 -2.43 -2.65
N PRO A 69 -21.13 -2.33 -1.51
CA PRO A 69 -22.37 -1.57 -1.41
C PRO A 69 -22.19 -0.04 -1.52
N ILE A 70 -20.98 0.48 -1.23
CA ILE A 70 -20.68 1.92 -1.26
C ILE A 70 -19.93 2.36 -2.55
N LEU A 71 -19.47 1.40 -3.38
CA LEU A 71 -18.81 1.66 -4.68
C LEU A 71 -19.56 2.62 -5.64
N PRO A 72 -20.90 2.55 -5.79
CA PRO A 72 -21.60 3.46 -6.71
C PRO A 72 -21.54 4.93 -6.28
N GLU A 73 -21.31 5.19 -4.99
CA GLU A 73 -21.08 6.54 -4.48
C GLU A 73 -19.61 6.95 -4.67
N TRP A 74 -18.66 6.00 -4.65
CA TRP A 74 -17.24 6.27 -4.92
C TRP A 74 -16.89 6.71 -6.34
N GLU A 75 -17.64 6.34 -7.38
CA GLU A 75 -17.41 6.90 -8.73
C GLU A 75 -17.50 8.44 -8.73
N ARG A 76 -18.19 9.00 -7.74
CA ARG A 76 -18.35 10.45 -7.56
C ARG A 76 -17.27 11.08 -6.67
N TYR A 77 -16.55 10.27 -5.91
CA TYR A 77 -15.67 10.69 -4.82
C TYR A 77 -14.36 9.92 -4.93
N TRP A 78 -13.46 10.43 -5.78
CA TRP A 78 -12.12 9.89 -5.92
C TRP A 78 -11.39 10.02 -4.57
N PRO A 79 -10.78 8.95 -4.02
CA PRO A 79 -9.98 9.07 -2.82
C PRO A 79 -8.85 10.07 -3.12
N PHE A 80 -8.80 11.16 -2.35
CA PHE A 80 -7.65 12.06 -2.39
C PHE A 80 -6.38 11.24 -2.13
N ASP A 81 -5.33 11.54 -2.90
CA ASP A 81 -4.04 10.85 -2.79
C ASP A 81 -3.49 11.00 -1.36
N LEU A 82 -3.16 9.86 -0.74
CA LEU A 82 -2.76 9.71 0.67
C LEU A 82 -1.34 9.20 0.83
N GLY A 83 -0.58 9.27 -0.26
CA GLY A 83 0.82 8.93 -0.21
C GLY A 83 1.60 10.01 0.53
N PRO A 84 2.79 9.69 1.05
CA PRO A 84 3.69 10.71 1.58
C PRO A 84 4.02 11.77 0.52
N GLN A 85 3.87 11.46 -0.78
CA GLN A 85 4.01 12.43 -1.88
C GLN A 85 3.03 13.61 -1.83
N ASP A 86 1.87 13.47 -1.20
CA ASP A 86 0.85 14.52 -1.15
C ASP A 86 0.98 15.40 0.10
N VAL A 87 1.69 14.89 1.11
CA VAL A 87 1.92 15.57 2.39
C VAL A 87 3.33 16.15 2.46
N ILE A 88 4.29 15.62 1.70
CA ILE A 88 5.71 15.95 1.79
C ILE A 88 6.30 16.21 0.39
N ASP A 89 6.68 17.45 0.12
CA ASP A 89 7.30 17.85 -1.16
C ASP A 89 8.83 17.65 -1.13
N ILE A 90 9.27 16.43 -1.48
CA ILE A 90 10.71 16.12 -1.66
C ILE A 90 11.22 16.46 -3.07
N ASP A 91 10.33 16.64 -4.04
CA ASP A 91 10.67 16.90 -5.46
C ASP A 91 11.44 18.22 -5.61
N ASP A 92 11.18 19.18 -4.72
CA ASP A 92 11.87 20.46 -4.64
C ASP A 92 13.34 20.35 -4.17
N TRP A 93 13.76 19.19 -3.64
CA TRP A 93 15.08 18.98 -3.01
C TRP A 93 16.03 18.07 -3.78
N ILE A 94 15.50 17.19 -4.61
CA ILE A 94 16.30 16.27 -5.42
C ILE A 94 16.19 16.64 -6.89
N THR A 95 17.30 16.57 -7.61
CA THR A 95 17.22 16.75 -9.06
C THR A 95 16.53 15.57 -9.71
N ARG A 96 15.91 15.79 -10.87
CA ARG A 96 15.37 14.71 -11.71
C ARG A 96 16.38 13.58 -11.95
N SER A 97 17.68 13.91 -12.05
CA SER A 97 18.77 12.92 -12.21
C SER A 97 18.92 12.02 -10.98
N VAL A 98 18.77 12.57 -9.77
CA VAL A 98 18.76 11.77 -8.54
C VAL A 98 17.47 10.96 -8.43
N GLN A 99 16.33 11.55 -8.77
CA GLN A 99 15.05 10.85 -8.79
C GLN A 99 15.10 9.61 -9.71
N GLU A 100 15.58 9.77 -10.94
CA GLU A 100 15.76 8.66 -11.90
C GLU A 100 16.67 7.54 -11.34
N GLN A 101 17.70 7.89 -10.57
CA GLN A 101 18.58 6.90 -9.93
C GLN A 101 17.87 6.17 -8.77
N ILE A 102 17.08 6.89 -7.96
CA ILE A 102 16.26 6.29 -6.90
C ILE A 102 15.23 5.34 -7.53
N ASP A 103 14.55 5.78 -8.58
CA ASP A 103 13.54 4.97 -9.27
C ASP A 103 14.18 3.68 -9.80
N GLN A 104 15.30 3.80 -10.52
CA GLN A 104 15.98 2.67 -11.13
C GLN A 104 16.50 1.65 -10.09
N HIS A 105 17.01 2.12 -8.96
CA HIS A 105 17.74 1.27 -8.02
C HIS A 105 16.98 0.88 -6.76
N LEU A 106 15.90 1.59 -6.42
CA LEU A 106 15.06 1.32 -5.23
C LEU A 106 13.63 1.00 -5.62
N VAL A 107 12.96 1.90 -6.35
CA VAL A 107 11.51 1.78 -6.63
C VAL A 107 11.23 0.62 -7.58
N GLN A 108 11.85 0.58 -8.75
CA GLN A 108 11.62 -0.46 -9.77
C GLN A 108 11.92 -1.88 -9.27
N PRO A 109 13.01 -2.15 -8.52
CA PRO A 109 13.23 -3.48 -7.95
C PRO A 109 12.17 -3.89 -6.93
N LEU A 110 11.68 -2.96 -6.09
CA LEU A 110 10.61 -3.24 -5.14
C LEU A 110 9.28 -3.44 -5.85
N GLU A 111 8.96 -2.60 -6.83
CA GLU A 111 7.77 -2.70 -7.67
C GLU A 111 7.72 -4.05 -8.38
N SER A 112 8.82 -4.50 -8.98
CA SER A 112 8.88 -5.80 -9.65
C SER A 112 8.57 -6.95 -8.69
N LEU A 113 9.05 -6.89 -7.44
CA LEU A 113 8.72 -7.89 -6.42
C LEU A 113 7.23 -7.82 -6.03
N ILE A 114 6.73 -6.62 -5.72
CA ILE A 114 5.33 -6.39 -5.32
C ILE A 114 4.41 -6.90 -6.43
N GLN A 115 4.71 -6.61 -7.69
CA GLN A 115 3.94 -7.10 -8.83
C GLN A 115 3.97 -8.64 -8.89
N GLN A 116 5.13 -9.28 -8.74
CA GLN A 116 5.22 -10.74 -8.78
C GLN A 116 4.44 -11.44 -7.66
N VAL A 117 4.35 -10.81 -6.49
CA VAL A 117 3.72 -11.39 -5.30
C VAL A 117 2.23 -11.07 -5.21
N TRP A 118 1.83 -9.84 -5.49
CA TRP A 118 0.48 -9.36 -5.22
C TRP A 118 -0.43 -9.36 -6.44
N GLN A 119 0.10 -9.28 -7.68
CA GLN A 119 -0.71 -9.43 -8.92
C GLN A 119 -1.52 -10.74 -8.96
N PRO A 120 -0.97 -11.88 -8.52
CA PRO A 120 -1.74 -13.11 -8.39
C PRO A 120 -2.96 -12.99 -7.46
N VAL A 121 -2.82 -12.30 -6.32
CA VAL A 121 -3.90 -12.07 -5.36
C VAL A 121 -4.96 -11.15 -6.00
N ILE A 122 -4.52 -10.04 -6.58
CA ILE A 122 -5.35 -9.07 -7.33
C ILE A 122 -6.16 -9.77 -8.42
N ALA A 123 -5.50 -10.59 -9.26
CA ALA A 123 -6.15 -11.30 -10.35
C ALA A 123 -7.20 -12.29 -9.83
N GLN A 124 -6.95 -12.96 -8.71
CA GLN A 124 -7.91 -13.88 -8.10
C GLN A 124 -9.10 -13.14 -7.46
N LEU A 125 -8.87 -11.97 -6.86
CA LEU A 125 -9.94 -11.10 -6.37
C LEU A 125 -10.81 -10.60 -7.54
N TYR A 126 -10.18 -10.14 -8.61
CA TYR A 126 -10.87 -9.60 -9.78
C TYR A 126 -11.75 -10.63 -10.50
N ASN A 127 -11.24 -11.85 -10.66
CA ASN A 127 -11.94 -12.94 -11.36
C ASN A 127 -12.82 -13.80 -10.43
N GLY A 128 -12.95 -13.42 -9.16
CA GLY A 128 -13.74 -14.16 -8.18
C GLY A 128 -15.24 -14.09 -8.45
N PRO A 129 -15.99 -15.21 -8.37
CA PRO A 129 -17.40 -15.29 -8.79
C PRO A 129 -18.37 -14.42 -7.98
N ASP A 130 -17.98 -13.97 -6.77
CA ASP A 130 -18.85 -13.16 -5.89
C ASP A 130 -18.43 -11.68 -5.78
N ILE A 131 -17.27 -11.30 -6.33
CA ILE A 131 -16.70 -9.96 -6.06
C ILE A 131 -17.36 -8.92 -6.95
N MET A 132 -17.37 -9.08 -8.27
CA MET A 132 -17.94 -8.08 -9.16
C MET A 132 -19.45 -8.28 -9.38
N PRO A 133 -20.33 -7.38 -8.90
CA PRO A 133 -21.69 -7.33 -9.42
C PRO A 133 -21.61 -6.98 -10.92
N SER A 134 -22.55 -7.44 -11.73
CA SER A 134 -22.67 -7.05 -13.15
C SER A 134 -22.78 -5.54 -13.37
N ASP A 135 -23.02 -4.80 -12.28
CA ASP A 135 -23.44 -3.41 -12.27
C ASP A 135 -22.33 -2.46 -11.78
N VAL A 136 -21.16 -2.96 -11.38
CA VAL A 136 -19.96 -2.13 -11.10
C VAL A 136 -19.11 -2.10 -12.36
N SER A 137 -18.69 -0.90 -12.77
CA SER A 137 -17.87 -0.72 -13.95
C SER A 137 -16.51 -1.43 -13.80
N HIS A 138 -16.00 -1.97 -14.90
CA HIS A 138 -14.66 -2.59 -14.96
C HIS A 138 -13.56 -1.62 -14.47
N GLU A 139 -13.79 -0.32 -14.67
CA GLU A 139 -12.90 0.78 -14.30
C GLU A 139 -12.88 1.02 -12.79
N VAL A 140 -14.02 1.05 -12.10
CA VAL A 140 -14.06 1.11 -10.63
C VAL A 140 -13.41 -0.10 -10.00
N ALA A 141 -13.69 -1.28 -10.53
CA ALA A 141 -13.07 -2.52 -10.06
C ALA A 141 -11.54 -2.49 -10.20
N HIS A 142 -11.06 -1.93 -11.31
CA HIS A 142 -9.65 -1.81 -11.62
C HIS A 142 -8.97 -0.78 -10.73
N ASN A 143 -9.49 0.45 -10.69
CA ASN A 143 -8.96 1.54 -9.86
C ASN A 143 -8.96 1.13 -8.39
N PHE A 144 -10.07 0.57 -7.91
CA PHE A 144 -10.15 0.06 -6.54
C PHE A 144 -9.07 -0.98 -6.21
N VAL A 145 -8.95 -2.02 -7.03
CA VAL A 145 -7.95 -3.05 -6.76
C VAL A 145 -6.53 -2.48 -6.86
N HIS A 146 -6.30 -1.41 -7.61
CA HIS A 146 -5.00 -0.72 -7.64
C HIS A 146 -4.77 0.22 -6.44
N ASP A 147 -5.79 0.96 -6.00
CA ASP A 147 -5.72 1.97 -4.93
C ASP A 147 -5.73 1.37 -3.53
N VAL A 148 -6.28 0.15 -3.37
CA VAL A 148 -6.31 -0.59 -2.10
C VAL A 148 -5.04 -1.36 -1.83
N LEU A 149 -4.19 -1.47 -2.84
CA LEU A 149 -2.95 -2.21 -2.67
C LEU A 149 -1.96 -1.38 -1.87
N PRO A 150 -1.21 -2.05 -0.98
CA PRO A 150 -0.04 -1.45 -0.35
C PRO A 150 1.03 -0.97 -1.34
N GLN A 151 0.88 -1.23 -2.64
CA GLN A 151 1.94 -0.99 -3.63
C GLN A 151 2.37 0.47 -3.64
N ASP A 152 1.44 1.42 -3.76
CA ASP A 152 1.81 2.82 -3.88
C ASP A 152 2.36 3.35 -2.54
N PHE A 153 1.79 2.93 -1.42
CA PHE A 153 2.34 3.18 -0.08
C PHE A 153 3.77 2.63 0.06
N LEU A 154 4.04 1.40 -0.35
CA LEU A 154 5.36 0.79 -0.22
C LEU A 154 6.39 1.45 -1.16
N LEU A 155 6.00 1.79 -2.39
CA LEU A 155 6.87 2.42 -3.38
C LEU A 155 7.22 3.85 -2.98
N SER A 156 6.23 4.64 -2.58
CA SER A 156 6.47 5.96 -2.03
C SER A 156 7.28 5.86 -0.74
N GLY A 157 6.93 4.93 0.15
CA GLY A 157 7.61 4.71 1.41
C GLY A 157 9.12 4.49 1.26
N ILE A 158 9.56 3.61 0.34
CA ILE A 158 11.00 3.38 0.12
C ILE A 158 11.72 4.61 -0.42
N GLN A 159 11.08 5.33 -1.36
CA GLN A 159 11.63 6.55 -1.93
C GLN A 159 11.81 7.62 -0.85
N PHE A 160 10.75 7.88 -0.08
CA PHE A 160 10.74 8.85 1.00
C PHE A 160 11.75 8.52 2.10
N ASP A 161 11.78 7.27 2.54
CA ASP A 161 12.73 6.83 3.58
C ASP A 161 14.17 7.05 3.14
N PHE A 162 14.49 6.76 1.88
CA PHE A 162 15.84 7.00 1.37
C PHE A 162 16.16 8.50 1.25
N CYS A 163 15.23 9.31 0.73
CA CYS A 163 15.40 10.75 0.62
C CYS A 163 15.62 11.42 1.99
N VAL A 164 14.80 11.09 2.98
CA VAL A 164 14.89 11.69 4.32
C VAL A 164 16.10 11.15 5.08
N SER A 165 16.23 9.83 5.16
CA SER A 165 17.21 9.19 6.05
C SER A 165 18.63 9.15 5.48
N VAL A 166 18.78 9.10 4.15
CA VAL A 166 20.10 8.99 3.48
C VAL A 166 20.51 10.31 2.83
N LEU A 167 19.60 10.95 2.08
CA LEU A 167 19.93 12.19 1.38
C LEU A 167 19.81 13.43 2.29
N GLY A 168 19.17 13.28 3.45
CA GLY A 168 18.99 14.36 4.41
C GLY A 168 18.00 15.42 3.92
N CYS A 169 17.00 15.03 3.11
CA CYS A 169 15.93 15.93 2.72
C CYS A 169 15.23 16.46 3.98
N PRO A 170 15.14 17.79 4.16
CA PRO A 170 14.60 18.36 5.37
C PRO A 170 13.08 18.22 5.40
N LEU A 171 12.56 17.92 6.59
CA LEU A 171 11.13 17.92 6.90
C LEU A 171 10.84 19.04 7.90
N SER A 172 9.70 19.72 7.75
CA SER A 172 9.10 20.53 8.79
C SER A 172 8.61 19.66 9.95
N ASP A 173 8.31 20.28 11.10
CA ASP A 173 7.82 19.55 12.27
C ASP A 173 6.53 18.76 11.97
N THR A 174 5.64 19.31 11.13
CA THR A 174 4.41 18.65 10.69
C THR A 174 4.71 17.48 9.75
N GLU A 175 5.54 17.68 8.73
CA GLU A 175 5.93 16.61 7.80
C GLU A 175 6.68 15.47 8.52
N GLN A 176 7.45 15.80 9.56
CA GLN A 176 8.14 14.82 10.39
C GLN A 176 7.15 13.94 11.18
N LEU A 177 6.05 14.50 11.68
CA LEU A 177 4.99 13.76 12.36
C LEU A 177 4.24 12.86 11.37
N SER A 178 3.86 13.39 10.21
CA SER A 178 3.21 12.62 9.15
C SER A 178 4.10 11.48 8.67
N TRP A 179 5.40 11.73 8.50
CA TRP A 179 6.38 10.70 8.13
C TRP A 179 6.49 9.60 9.19
N GLN A 180 6.59 9.96 10.46
CA GLN A 180 6.65 8.97 11.55
C GLN A 180 5.41 8.10 11.58
N ALA A 181 4.23 8.71 11.47
CA ALA A 181 3.00 7.96 11.47
C ALA A 181 2.88 7.06 10.23
N PHE A 182 3.28 7.55 9.05
CA PHE A 182 3.35 6.73 7.85
C PHE A 182 4.25 5.50 8.03
N GLN A 183 5.45 5.68 8.61
CA GLN A 183 6.36 4.56 8.91
C GLN A 183 5.69 3.53 9.83
N HIS A 184 5.03 3.99 10.89
CA HIS A 184 4.30 3.12 11.79
C HIS A 184 3.13 2.41 11.11
N LEU A 185 2.42 3.09 10.22
CA LEU A 185 1.32 2.52 9.44
C LEU A 185 1.80 1.37 8.56
N VAL A 186 2.83 1.57 7.74
CA VAL A 186 3.32 0.50 6.85
C VAL A 186 3.97 -0.65 7.63
N GLU A 187 4.63 -0.36 8.76
CA GLU A 187 5.28 -1.38 9.59
C GLU A 187 4.27 -2.21 10.42
N HIS A 188 3.20 -1.60 10.91
CA HIS A 188 2.29 -2.22 11.86
C HIS A 188 0.92 -2.59 11.29
N ALA A 189 0.45 -1.89 10.27
CA ALA A 189 -0.79 -2.22 9.58
C ALA A 189 -0.51 -2.97 8.26
N GLY A 190 -1.48 -3.77 7.86
CA GLY A 190 -1.42 -4.60 6.65
C GLY A 190 -1.81 -3.76 5.47
N TRP A 191 -2.95 -4.05 4.84
CA TRP A 191 -3.43 -3.20 3.75
C TRP A 191 -4.35 -2.15 4.35
N ILE A 192 -4.09 -0.89 4.06
CA ILE A 192 -4.88 0.22 4.59
C ILE A 192 -5.58 0.90 3.42
N LEU A 193 -6.87 1.16 3.59
CA LEU A 193 -7.65 2.03 2.72
C LEU A 193 -8.31 3.10 3.58
N PRO A 194 -7.76 4.31 3.62
CA PRO A 194 -8.44 5.44 4.22
C PRO A 194 -9.56 5.89 3.29
N LEU A 195 -10.75 6.08 3.84
CA LEU A 195 -11.93 6.60 3.16
C LEU A 195 -12.29 7.93 3.82
N TYR A 196 -12.06 9.00 3.08
CA TYR A 196 -12.34 10.35 3.54
C TYR A 196 -13.71 10.84 3.11
N GLU A 197 -14.11 11.91 3.79
CA GLU A 197 -15.28 12.70 3.47
C GLU A 197 -15.25 13.19 2.02
N ALA A 198 -16.34 12.91 1.31
CA ALA A 198 -16.59 13.46 0.00
C ALA A 198 -16.79 14.99 0.09
N ILE A 199 -15.86 15.75 -0.48
CA ILE A 199 -15.97 17.21 -0.67
C ILE A 199 -16.40 17.53 -2.09
N ASP A 200 -17.26 18.53 -2.28
CA ASP A 200 -17.67 18.95 -3.62
C ASP A 200 -16.62 19.84 -4.28
N GLU A 201 -16.90 20.27 -5.51
CA GLU A 201 -16.05 21.19 -6.27
C GLU A 201 -15.82 22.55 -5.59
N ASN A 202 -16.56 22.84 -4.52
CA ASN A 202 -16.47 24.05 -3.71
C ASN A 202 -15.86 23.79 -2.32
N ASP A 203 -15.31 22.60 -2.06
CA ASP A 203 -14.74 22.21 -0.77
C ASP A 203 -15.80 22.13 0.35
N GLU A 204 -17.08 21.97 -0.01
CA GLU A 204 -18.18 21.80 0.93
C GLU A 204 -18.48 20.31 1.16
N LYS A 205 -18.73 19.93 2.42
CA LYS A 205 -19.10 18.57 2.81
C LYS A 205 -20.40 18.15 2.12
N ILE A 206 -20.39 16.99 1.46
CA ILE A 206 -21.53 16.57 0.64
C ILE A 206 -22.64 15.87 1.44
N ASP A 207 -22.36 15.35 2.64
CA ASP A 207 -23.39 14.75 3.50
C ASP A 207 -23.04 14.81 5.00
N GLU A 208 -24.05 14.61 5.86
CA GLU A 208 -23.96 14.46 7.32
C GLU A 208 -23.60 13.01 7.73
N PHE A 209 -23.49 12.08 6.75
CA PHE A 209 -23.23 10.65 6.92
C PHE A 209 -21.80 10.19 6.60
N SER A 210 -20.97 11.10 6.14
CA SER A 210 -19.60 10.82 5.74
C SER A 210 -18.70 10.72 6.97
N LYS A 211 -18.81 9.59 7.69
CA LYS A 211 -17.79 9.23 8.66
C LYS A 211 -16.50 8.95 7.90
N GLU A 212 -15.40 9.52 8.37
CA GLU A 212 -14.07 9.04 8.01
C GLU A 212 -14.01 7.55 8.41
N LEU A 213 -13.77 6.68 7.43
CA LEU A 213 -13.62 5.25 7.65
C LEU A 213 -12.20 4.86 7.28
N CYS A 214 -11.53 4.05 8.08
CA CYS A 214 -10.23 3.48 7.69
C CYS A 214 -10.31 1.97 7.72
N TRP A 215 -10.05 1.34 6.57
CA TRP A 215 -10.20 -0.09 6.42
C TRP A 215 -8.83 -0.72 6.46
N VAL A 216 -8.66 -1.67 7.37
CA VAL A 216 -7.38 -2.31 7.64
C VAL A 216 -7.55 -3.81 7.43
N CYS A 217 -6.84 -4.35 6.45
CA CYS A 217 -6.79 -5.77 6.16
C CYS A 217 -5.54 -6.40 6.78
N ASP A 218 -5.70 -7.54 7.46
CA ASP A 218 -4.58 -8.32 7.99
C ASP A 218 -3.67 -8.87 6.87
N ARG A 219 -2.41 -9.11 7.22
CA ARG A 219 -1.44 -9.69 6.28
C ARG A 219 -1.73 -11.19 6.09
N PRO A 220 -1.26 -11.81 5.00
CA PRO A 220 -1.30 -13.26 4.90
C PRO A 220 -0.62 -13.91 6.11
N VAL A 221 -1.15 -15.04 6.56
CA VAL A 221 -0.51 -15.86 7.60
C VAL A 221 0.61 -16.73 7.02
N LYS A 222 0.64 -16.87 5.69
CA LYS A 222 1.65 -17.62 4.94
C LYS A 222 1.96 -16.93 3.61
N LEU A 223 3.24 -16.88 3.26
CA LEU A 223 3.74 -16.43 1.97
C LEU A 223 5.01 -17.23 1.63
N CYS A 224 5.02 -17.89 0.47
CA CYS A 224 6.13 -18.73 0.04
C CYS A 224 6.66 -18.29 -1.33
N LEU A 225 7.98 -18.08 -1.38
CA LEU A 225 8.72 -17.70 -2.58
C LEU A 225 9.77 -18.76 -2.91
N ASP A 226 10.06 -18.95 -4.20
CA ASP A 226 11.22 -19.72 -4.65
C ASP A 226 12.52 -18.90 -4.58
N SER A 227 13.65 -19.53 -4.96
CA SER A 227 14.97 -18.88 -4.96
C SER A 227 15.10 -17.68 -5.89
N GLU A 228 14.15 -17.50 -6.81
CA GLU A 228 14.09 -16.37 -7.73
C GLU A 228 13.11 -15.28 -7.25
N GLY A 229 12.50 -15.46 -6.07
CA GLY A 229 11.56 -14.50 -5.49
C GLY A 229 10.13 -14.60 -6.04
N ARG A 230 9.79 -15.67 -6.77
CA ARG A 230 8.45 -15.88 -7.33
C ARG A 230 7.58 -16.69 -6.39
N LEU A 231 6.27 -16.45 -6.37
CA LEU A 231 5.34 -17.28 -5.60
C LEU A 231 5.48 -18.77 -5.95
N HIS A 232 5.68 -19.60 -4.92
CA HIS A 232 5.87 -21.02 -5.11
C HIS A 232 5.56 -21.80 -3.83
N ALA A 233 4.74 -22.84 -3.95
CA ALA A 233 4.62 -23.89 -2.96
C ALA A 233 4.21 -25.23 -3.60
N ASP A 234 4.70 -26.35 -3.05
CA ASP A 234 4.39 -27.69 -3.55
C ASP A 234 3.22 -28.29 -2.78
N ALA A 235 2.14 -28.62 -3.49
CA ALA A 235 0.93 -29.29 -2.95
C ALA A 235 0.22 -28.55 -1.80
N GLU A 236 0.55 -27.28 -1.58
CA GLU A 236 -0.05 -26.39 -0.59
C GLU A 236 -0.12 -24.96 -1.17
N PRO A 237 -0.90 -24.04 -0.59
CA PRO A 237 -0.99 -22.68 -1.13
C PRO A 237 0.31 -21.90 -0.92
N ALA A 238 0.62 -21.03 -1.89
CA ALA A 238 1.75 -20.12 -1.85
C ALA A 238 1.47 -18.87 -1.01
N ILE A 239 0.22 -18.43 -0.96
CA ILE A 239 -0.27 -17.40 -0.03
C ILE A 239 -1.51 -17.95 0.67
N GLU A 240 -1.61 -17.75 1.99
CA GLU A 240 -2.78 -18.12 2.78
C GLU A 240 -3.10 -17.01 3.80
N PHE A 241 -4.37 -16.66 3.92
CA PHE A 241 -4.88 -15.71 4.90
C PHE A 241 -5.65 -16.42 6.03
N ALA A 242 -5.93 -15.69 7.11
CA ALA A 242 -6.48 -16.28 8.34
C ALA A 242 -7.88 -16.88 8.19
N ASP A 243 -8.67 -16.45 7.19
CA ASP A 243 -10.01 -16.96 6.90
C ASP A 243 -10.01 -18.18 5.95
N GLY A 244 -8.82 -18.61 5.48
CA GLY A 244 -8.65 -19.69 4.51
C GLY A 244 -8.64 -19.27 3.04
N PHE A 245 -8.78 -17.98 2.71
CA PHE A 245 -8.49 -17.49 1.37
C PHE A 245 -7.04 -17.78 1.02
N ALA A 246 -6.83 -18.37 -0.16
CA ALA A 246 -5.53 -18.87 -0.55
C ALA A 246 -5.26 -18.68 -2.03
N VAL A 247 -3.99 -18.37 -2.34
CA VAL A 247 -3.46 -18.31 -3.69
C VAL A 247 -2.50 -19.45 -3.88
N TRP A 248 -2.75 -20.27 -4.90
CA TRP A 248 -1.91 -21.40 -5.26
C TRP A 248 -1.04 -21.00 -6.44
N ALA A 249 0.27 -21.16 -6.30
CA ALA A 249 1.21 -20.84 -7.36
C ALA A 249 2.44 -21.74 -7.29
N GLN A 250 3.00 -22.05 -8.44
CA GLN A 250 4.26 -22.78 -8.57
C GLN A 250 5.16 -22.04 -9.57
N HIS A 251 6.33 -21.58 -9.11
CA HIS A 251 7.30 -20.83 -9.93
C HIS A 251 6.70 -19.59 -10.60
N GLY A 252 5.80 -18.90 -9.90
CA GLY A 252 5.09 -17.71 -10.39
C GLY A 252 3.86 -18.00 -11.24
N GLU A 253 3.59 -19.26 -11.61
CA GLU A 253 2.39 -19.63 -12.35
C GLU A 253 1.24 -19.94 -11.39
N LEU A 254 0.08 -19.32 -11.62
CA LEU A 254 -1.15 -19.53 -10.84
C LEU A 254 -1.78 -20.90 -11.12
N TRP A 255 -2.22 -21.59 -10.06
CA TRP A 255 -2.94 -22.85 -10.14
C TRP A 255 -4.37 -22.66 -9.64
N ILE A 256 -5.34 -22.66 -10.55
CA ILE A 256 -6.74 -22.67 -10.16
C ILE A 256 -7.12 -24.13 -9.86
N ARG A 257 -7.44 -24.45 -8.60
CA ARG A 257 -8.10 -25.73 -8.31
C ARG A 257 -9.50 -25.66 -8.89
N GLU A 258 -9.78 -26.45 -9.92
CA GLU A 258 -11.16 -26.67 -10.35
C GLU A 258 -11.96 -27.20 -9.14
N SER A 259 -13.00 -26.46 -8.76
CA SER A 259 -13.92 -26.84 -7.69
C SER A 259 -14.56 -28.18 -8.06
N SER A 260 -14.20 -29.24 -7.35
CA SER A 260 -14.85 -30.56 -7.43
C SER A 260 -16.20 -30.57 -6.74
#